data_AF-D3V2R7-F1
#
_entry.id   AF-D3V2R7-F1
#
_cell.length_a   1.000
_cell.length_b   1.000
_cell.length_c   1.000
_cell.angle_alpha   90.00
_cell.angle_beta   90.00
_cell.angle_gamma   90.00
#
_symmetry.space_group_name_H-M   'P 1'
#
loop_
_entity.id
_entity.type
_entity.pdbx_description
1 polymer ?
#
loop_
_entity_poly.entity_id
_entity_poly.type
_entity_poly.pdbx_seq_one_letter_code
_entity_poly.pdbx_strand_id
1 'polypeptide(L)'
;MNIIKQILIQDLKRINLEEHRDGKVHFNSTFIHHHPYLCLAMVIAYAFLVMLMGYSPYFGTWSLILFTVLFVAMAAVLLFDIKPVYHFEDIDVLDLRVCYNGEWFVNEKVSHKAINKILTHPKVPSEMKDEIKRIMRKKDGICFYDVFIVAFSEQSPYFHPSEMVNKSA
;
A
#
# COMPACT_ATOMS: atom_id res chain seq x y z
N MET A 1 3.43 13.95 -23.44
CA MET A 1 3.01 13.20 -22.24
C MET A 1 2.21 12.00 -22.71
N ASN A 2 2.64 10.77 -22.36
CA ASN A 2 1.91 9.55 -22.66
C ASN A 2 0.46 9.65 -22.16
N ILE A 3 -0.50 9.35 -23.02
CA ILE A 3 -1.92 9.36 -22.65
C ILE A 3 -2.23 8.36 -21.53
N ILE A 4 -1.53 7.23 -21.50
CA ILE A 4 -1.70 6.19 -20.48
C ILE A 4 -1.24 6.72 -19.14
N LYS A 5 -0.07 7.37 -19.10
CA LYS A 5 0.44 8.04 -17.89
C LYS A 5 -0.56 9.06 -17.37
N GLN A 6 -1.16 9.86 -18.25
CA GLN A 6 -2.21 10.81 -17.85
C GLN A 6 -3.44 10.13 -17.25
N ILE A 7 -3.92 9.04 -17.85
CA ILE A 7 -5.09 8.30 -17.36
C ILE A 7 -4.80 7.71 -15.98
N LEU A 8 -3.62 7.10 -15.79
CA LEU A 8 -3.21 6.51 -14.51
C LEU A 8 -3.04 7.58 -13.43
N ILE A 9 -2.37 8.70 -13.73
CA ILE A 9 -2.23 9.82 -12.79
C ILE A 9 -3.61 10.36 -12.38
N GLN A 10 -4.55 10.50 -13.32
CA GLN A 10 -5.91 10.94 -12.99
C GLN A 10 -6.63 9.97 -12.07
N ASP A 11 -6.46 8.66 -12.28
CA ASP A 11 -7.09 7.65 -11.45
C ASP A 11 -6.46 7.56 -10.05
N LEU A 12 -5.13 7.65 -9.95
CA LEU A 12 -4.43 7.75 -8.66
C LEU A 12 -4.84 9.01 -7.88
N LYS A 13 -4.95 10.16 -8.54
CA LYS A 13 -5.46 11.40 -7.90
C LYS A 13 -6.87 11.24 -7.37
N ARG A 14 -7.72 10.52 -8.09
CA ARG A 14 -9.09 10.20 -7.64
C ARG A 14 -9.03 9.35 -6.36
N ILE A 15 -8.22 8.28 -6.34
CA ILE A 15 -8.06 7.41 -5.16
C ILE A 15 -7.53 8.22 -3.96
N ASN A 16 -6.47 9.02 -4.16
CA ASN A 16 -5.92 9.86 -3.10
C ASN A 16 -6.96 10.81 -2.48
N LEU A 17 -7.86 11.34 -3.31
CA LEU A 17 -8.92 12.25 -2.85
C LEU A 17 -10.07 11.50 -2.16
N GLU A 18 -10.51 10.36 -2.72
CA GLU A 18 -11.59 9.53 -2.16
C GLU A 18 -11.19 8.92 -0.80
N GLU A 19 -9.93 8.50 -0.65
CA GLU A 19 -9.44 7.87 0.57
C GLU A 19 -8.75 8.83 1.54
N HIS A 20 -8.71 10.13 1.20
CA HIS A 20 -8.03 11.17 1.97
C HIS A 20 -6.57 10.82 2.31
N ARG A 21 -5.83 10.27 1.32
CA ARG A 21 -4.42 9.95 1.49
C ARG A 21 -3.62 11.24 1.58
N ASP A 22 -3.01 11.48 2.73
CA ASP A 22 -2.24 12.69 3.02
C ASP A 22 -0.78 12.40 3.42
N GLY A 23 -0.40 11.11 3.48
CA GLY A 23 0.94 10.66 3.84
C GLY A 23 1.30 10.84 5.32
N LYS A 24 0.35 11.22 6.18
CA LYS A 24 0.62 11.47 7.61
C LYS A 24 0.30 10.25 8.46
N VAL A 25 0.96 10.19 9.61
CA VAL A 25 0.69 9.18 10.65
C VAL A 25 -0.67 9.49 11.26
N HIS A 26 -1.58 8.53 11.17
CA HIS A 26 -2.91 8.59 11.77
C HIS A 26 -3.00 7.59 12.91
N PHE A 27 -3.64 8.02 14.01
CA PHE A 27 -4.05 7.09 15.05
C PHE A 27 -5.28 6.33 14.54
N ASN A 28 -5.07 5.08 14.17
CA ASN A 28 -6.09 4.25 13.55
C ASN A 28 -6.61 3.20 14.54
N SER A 29 -7.76 3.49 15.17
CA SER A 29 -8.47 2.50 16.01
C SER A 29 -9.06 1.33 15.21
N THR A 30 -8.92 1.33 13.87
CA THR A 30 -9.37 0.24 13.00
C THR A 30 -8.73 -1.09 13.38
N PHE A 31 -7.49 -1.12 13.85
CA PHE A 31 -6.85 -2.36 14.32
C PHE A 31 -7.61 -3.01 15.48
N ILE A 32 -8.03 -2.20 16.47
CA ILE A 32 -8.82 -2.67 17.62
C ILE A 32 -10.19 -3.19 17.17
N HIS A 33 -10.82 -2.52 16.19
CA HIS A 33 -12.14 -2.89 15.71
C HIS A 33 -12.15 -4.11 14.77
N HIS A 34 -11.16 -4.25 13.88
CA HIS A 34 -11.07 -5.37 12.93
C HIS A 34 -10.47 -6.63 13.56
N HIS A 35 -9.56 -6.47 14.52
CA HIS A 35 -8.87 -7.59 15.17
C HIS A 35 -9.04 -7.59 16.70
N PRO A 36 -10.30 -7.58 17.21
CA PRO A 36 -10.57 -7.47 18.64
C PRO A 36 -10.00 -8.64 19.44
N TYR A 37 -10.03 -9.86 18.89
CA TYR A 37 -9.46 -11.05 19.51
C TYR A 37 -7.94 -10.99 19.63
N LEU A 38 -7.26 -10.38 18.65
CA LEU A 38 -5.82 -10.21 18.68
C LEU A 38 -5.43 -9.20 19.77
N CYS A 39 -6.15 -8.06 19.86
CA CYS A 39 -5.98 -7.11 20.95
C CYS A 39 -6.22 -7.76 22.33
N LEU A 40 -7.29 -8.55 22.48
CA LEU A 40 -7.57 -9.25 23.72
C LEU A 40 -6.45 -10.24 24.08
N ALA A 41 -5.97 -11.01 23.10
CA ALA A 41 -4.86 -11.95 23.30
C ALA A 41 -3.58 -11.24 23.75
N MET A 42 -3.25 -10.07 23.17
CA MET A 42 -2.11 -9.26 23.58
C MET A 42 -2.22 -8.83 25.05
N VAL A 43 -3.40 -8.34 25.48
CA VAL A 43 -3.63 -7.92 26.87
C VAL A 43 -3.53 -9.09 27.84
N ILE A 44 -4.12 -10.24 27.50
CA ILE A 44 -4.04 -11.46 28.32
C ILE A 44 -2.59 -11.93 28.44
N ALA A 45 -1.85 -11.98 27.34
CA ALA A 45 -0.44 -12.38 27.33
C ALA A 45 0.42 -11.43 28.19
N TYR A 46 0.18 -10.13 28.09
CA TYR A 46 0.85 -9.13 28.91
C TYR A 46 0.51 -9.28 30.41
N ALA A 47 -0.75 -9.53 30.75
CA ALA A 47 -1.14 -9.80 32.14
C ALA A 47 -0.43 -11.03 32.71
N PHE A 48 -0.32 -12.09 31.91
CA PHE A 48 0.46 -13.28 32.26
C PHE A 48 1.94 -12.98 32.48
N LEU A 49 2.54 -12.16 31.62
CA LEU A 49 3.93 -11.70 31.77
C LEU A 49 4.13 -10.97 33.10
N VAL A 50 3.26 -10.01 33.43
CA VAL A 50 3.32 -9.26 34.70
C VAL A 50 3.18 -10.20 35.90
N MET A 51 2.26 -11.17 35.84
CA MET A 51 2.08 -12.17 36.90
C MET A 51 3.33 -13.02 37.11
N LEU A 52 3.94 -13.54 36.03
CA LEU A 52 5.17 -14.35 36.09
C LEU A 52 6.35 -13.55 36.64
N MET A 53 6.49 -12.30 36.19
CA MET A 53 7.54 -11.41 36.68
C MET A 53 7.36 -11.07 38.16
N GLY A 54 6.13 -10.89 38.64
CA GLY A 54 5.85 -10.66 40.05
C GLY A 54 6.10 -11.87 40.96
N TYR A 55 5.95 -13.08 40.43
CA TYR A 55 6.28 -14.32 41.16
C TYR A 55 7.80 -14.60 41.20
N SER A 56 8.54 -14.13 40.21
CA SER A 56 9.96 -14.38 40.06
C SER A 56 10.81 -13.44 40.94
N PRO A 57 11.74 -13.96 41.77
CA PRO A 57 12.61 -13.12 42.60
C PRO A 57 13.68 -12.36 41.79
N TYR A 58 13.83 -12.65 40.50
CA TYR A 58 14.85 -12.05 39.64
C TYR A 58 14.43 -10.72 39.01
N PHE A 59 13.12 -10.44 38.92
CA PHE A 59 12.62 -9.25 38.23
C PHE A 59 12.18 -8.19 39.23
N GLY A 60 12.86 -7.05 39.21
CA GLY A 60 12.46 -5.88 40.00
C GLY A 60 11.36 -5.05 39.33
N THR A 61 10.86 -4.05 40.06
CA THR A 61 9.88 -3.07 39.57
C THR A 61 10.37 -2.30 38.33
N TRP A 62 11.68 -2.04 38.23
CA TRP A 62 12.26 -1.38 37.06
C TRP A 62 12.15 -2.23 35.78
N SER A 63 12.35 -3.54 35.89
CA SER A 63 12.19 -4.46 34.76
C SER A 63 10.74 -4.48 34.30
N LEU A 64 9.78 -4.53 35.24
CA LEU A 64 8.36 -4.44 34.91
C LEU A 64 8.05 -3.17 34.12
N ILE A 65 8.48 -2.00 34.61
CA ILE A 65 8.28 -0.72 33.91
C ILE A 65 8.86 -0.77 32.50
N LEU A 66 10.08 -1.28 32.32
CA LEU A 66 10.71 -1.40 31.01
C LEU A 66 9.88 -2.27 30.05
N PHE A 67 9.45 -3.46 30.49
CA PHE A 67 8.64 -4.35 29.66
C PHE A 67 7.25 -3.77 29.38
N THR A 68 6.64 -3.07 30.33
CA THR A 68 5.39 -2.33 30.11
C THR A 68 5.56 -1.27 29.03
N VAL A 69 6.61 -0.46 29.11
CA VAL A 69 6.90 0.59 28.13
C VAL A 69 7.13 -0.02 26.75
N LEU A 70 7.90 -1.10 26.65
CA LEU A 70 8.12 -1.81 25.38
C LEU A 70 6.83 -2.39 24.81
N PHE A 71 6.00 -3.00 25.66
CA PHE A 71 4.69 -3.52 25.24
C PHE A 71 3.79 -2.40 24.70
N VAL A 72 3.68 -1.28 25.43
CA VAL A 72 2.89 -0.11 25.00
C VAL A 72 3.47 0.48 23.72
N ALA A 73 4.80 0.57 23.58
CA ALA A 73 5.44 1.08 22.36
C ALA A 73 5.13 0.19 21.14
N MET A 74 5.24 -1.13 21.28
CA MET A 74 4.90 -2.06 20.20
C MET A 74 3.41 -2.05 19.88
N ALA A 75 2.54 -1.99 20.90
CA ALA A 75 1.11 -1.84 20.70
C ALA A 75 0.78 -0.51 20.00
N ALA A 76 1.46 0.58 20.36
CA ALA A 76 1.29 1.88 19.73
C ALA A 76 1.63 1.82 18.24
N VAL A 77 2.73 1.17 17.85
CA VAL A 77 3.08 0.97 16.43
C VAL A 77 1.92 0.34 15.66
N LEU A 78 1.30 -0.71 16.20
CA LEU A 78 0.14 -1.37 15.57
C LEU A 78 -1.12 -0.49 15.48
N LEU A 79 -1.23 0.53 16.33
CA LEU A 79 -2.35 1.48 16.33
C LEU A 79 -2.12 2.66 15.38
N PHE A 80 -0.89 2.82 14.87
CA PHE A 80 -0.58 3.86 13.90
C PHE A 80 -0.58 3.28 12.48
N ASP A 81 -1.29 3.99 11.62
CA ASP A 81 -1.37 3.73 10.18
C ASP A 81 -0.87 4.97 9.43
N ILE A 82 -0.32 4.77 8.24
CA ILE A 82 0.20 5.83 7.38
C ILE A 82 -0.33 5.56 5.98
N LYS A 83 -1.24 6.39 5.48
CA LYS A 83 -1.73 6.24 4.11
C LYS A 83 -0.86 7.07 3.16
N PRO A 84 0.18 6.50 2.52
CA PRO A 84 1.02 7.26 1.60
C PRO A 84 0.17 7.77 0.44
N VAL A 85 0.49 8.98 -0.02
CA VAL A 85 -0.11 9.53 -1.23
C VAL A 85 0.43 8.75 -2.42
N TYR A 86 -0.45 8.22 -3.26
CA TYR A 86 -0.02 7.51 -4.47
C TYR A 86 0.47 8.50 -5.54
N HIS A 87 1.68 8.27 -6.03
CA HIS A 87 2.20 8.89 -7.24
C HIS A 87 2.48 7.84 -8.30
N PHE A 88 2.47 8.26 -9.57
CA PHE A 88 2.76 7.34 -10.67
C PHE A 88 4.23 6.89 -10.66
N GLU A 89 5.11 7.78 -10.23
CA GLU A 89 6.55 7.56 -10.12
C GLU A 89 6.91 6.46 -9.10
N ASP A 90 6.01 6.20 -8.14
CA ASP A 90 6.22 5.25 -7.07
C ASP A 90 5.78 3.81 -7.44
N ILE A 91 5.20 3.58 -8.62
CA ILE A 91 4.61 2.27 -8.99
C ILE A 91 5.65 1.14 -9.01
N ASP A 92 6.89 1.43 -9.39
CA ASP A 92 7.99 0.47 -9.47
C ASP A 92 9.02 0.65 -8.34
N VAL A 93 8.75 1.56 -7.40
CA VAL A 93 9.66 1.85 -6.28
C VAL A 93 9.17 1.15 -5.03
N LEU A 94 10.08 0.49 -4.32
CA LEU A 94 9.79 -0.12 -3.03
C LEU A 94 9.69 0.98 -1.95
N ASP A 95 8.48 1.46 -1.67
CA ASP A 95 8.20 2.29 -0.49
C ASP A 95 7.80 1.40 0.70
N LEU A 96 8.60 1.43 1.77
CA LEU A 96 8.36 0.66 3.01
C LEU A 96 7.06 1.06 3.70
N ARG A 97 6.56 2.30 3.54
CA ARG A 97 5.27 2.73 4.12
C ARG A 97 4.09 2.02 3.46
N VAL A 98 4.16 1.89 2.14
CA VAL A 98 3.19 1.16 1.33
C VAL A 98 3.22 -0.33 1.73
N CYS A 99 4.42 -0.87 1.96
CA CYS A 99 4.59 -2.26 2.39
C CYS A 99 4.09 -2.50 3.82
N TYR A 100 4.25 -1.52 4.72
CA TYR A 100 3.81 -1.58 6.12
C TYR A 100 2.28 -1.77 6.23
N ASN A 101 1.51 -1.07 5.39
CA ASN A 101 0.04 -1.20 5.38
C ASN A 101 -0.50 -2.20 4.36
N GLY A 102 0.38 -2.86 3.59
CA GLY A 102 0.01 -3.85 2.57
C GLY A 102 -0.67 -3.27 1.33
N GLU A 103 -0.62 -1.95 1.13
CA GLU A 103 -1.32 -1.23 0.06
C GLU A 103 -0.50 -1.19 -1.25
N TRP A 104 -0.11 -2.35 -1.78
CA TRP A 104 0.78 -2.42 -2.94
C TRP A 104 0.07 -2.15 -4.28
N PHE A 105 0.75 -1.49 -5.23
CA PHE A 105 0.24 -1.24 -6.60
C PHE A 105 -0.04 -2.52 -7.41
N VAL A 106 0.47 -3.67 -6.96
CA VAL A 106 0.16 -5.01 -7.51
C VAL A 106 -1.25 -5.48 -7.12
N ASN A 107 -1.80 -4.94 -6.03
CA ASN A 107 -3.13 -5.24 -5.52
C ASN A 107 -4.13 -4.12 -5.84
N GLU A 108 -3.66 -2.87 -5.96
CA GLU A 108 -4.50 -1.72 -6.28
C GLU A 108 -5.09 -1.83 -7.69
N LYS A 109 -6.42 -1.95 -7.79
CA LYS A 109 -7.13 -2.13 -9.07
C LYS A 109 -7.29 -0.79 -9.79
N VAL A 110 -7.06 -0.78 -11.09
CA VAL A 110 -7.39 0.38 -11.94
C VAL A 110 -8.90 0.48 -12.08
N SER A 111 -9.46 1.69 -11.99
CA SER A 111 -10.89 1.90 -12.16
C SER A 111 -11.38 1.47 -13.54
N HIS A 112 -12.59 0.88 -13.60
CA HIS A 112 -13.25 0.59 -14.88
C HIS A 112 -13.34 1.80 -15.81
N LYS A 113 -13.47 3.01 -15.26
CA LYS A 113 -13.48 4.26 -16.05
C LYS A 113 -12.13 4.51 -16.72
N ALA A 114 -11.03 4.31 -15.98
CA ALA A 114 -9.68 4.47 -16.50
C ALA A 114 -9.34 3.38 -17.53
N ILE A 115 -9.71 2.13 -17.26
CA ILE A 115 -9.55 1.01 -18.21
C ILE A 115 -10.31 1.31 -19.52
N ASN A 116 -11.58 1.71 -19.43
CA ASN A 116 -12.37 2.04 -20.61
C ASN A 116 -11.77 3.20 -21.41
N LYS A 117 -11.25 4.24 -20.74
CA LYS A 117 -10.49 5.31 -21.41
C LYS A 117 -9.29 4.74 -22.17
N ILE A 118 -8.48 3.86 -21.56
CA ILE A 118 -7.32 3.25 -22.24
C ILE A 118 -7.75 2.44 -23.46
N LEU A 119 -8.79 1.61 -23.34
CA LEU A 119 -9.25 0.73 -24.42
C LEU A 119 -9.90 1.51 -25.58
N THR A 120 -10.56 2.63 -25.31
CA THR A 120 -11.24 3.43 -26.34
C THR A 120 -10.35 4.50 -26.97
N HIS A 121 -9.25 4.89 -26.33
CA HIS A 121 -8.43 5.99 -26.81
C HIS A 121 -7.71 5.66 -28.13
N PRO A 122 -7.79 6.50 -29.19
CA PRO A 122 -7.24 6.19 -30.51
C PRO A 122 -5.70 6.16 -30.53
N LYS A 123 -5.04 6.89 -29.64
CA LYS A 123 -3.57 6.94 -29.53
C LYS A 123 -2.94 5.74 -28.81
N VAL A 124 -3.74 4.82 -28.28
CA VAL A 124 -3.23 3.61 -27.61
C VAL A 124 -3.16 2.48 -28.64
N PRO A 125 -2.00 1.82 -28.84
CA PRO A 125 -1.84 0.72 -29.79
C PRO A 125 -2.83 -0.43 -29.54
N SER A 126 -3.33 -1.06 -30.60
CA SER A 126 -4.30 -2.17 -30.50
C SER A 126 -3.72 -3.38 -29.76
N GLU A 127 -2.46 -3.72 -30.02
CA GLU A 127 -1.76 -4.83 -29.36
C GLU A 127 -1.69 -4.65 -27.84
N MET A 128 -1.43 -3.43 -27.36
CA MET A 128 -1.44 -3.11 -25.93
C MET A 128 -2.83 -3.29 -25.31
N LYS A 129 -3.88 -2.86 -26.03
CA LYS A 129 -5.27 -3.06 -25.59
C LYS A 129 -5.61 -4.54 -25.50
N ASP A 130 -5.09 -5.35 -26.42
CA ASP A 130 -5.32 -6.79 -26.43
C ASP A 130 -4.60 -7.50 -25.29
N GLU A 131 -3.39 -7.06 -24.93
CA GLU A 131 -2.69 -7.59 -23.75
C GLU A 131 -3.41 -7.19 -22.45
N ILE A 132 -3.87 -5.95 -22.32
CA ILE A 132 -4.71 -5.51 -21.17
C ILE A 132 -5.96 -6.39 -21.06
N LYS A 133 -6.68 -6.62 -22.16
CA LYS A 133 -7.85 -7.51 -22.18
C LYS A 133 -7.49 -8.96 -21.85
N ARG A 134 -6.30 -9.43 -22.23
CA ARG A 134 -5.81 -10.77 -21.90
C ARG A 134 -5.57 -10.91 -20.40
N ILE A 135 -4.93 -9.92 -19.76
CA ILE A 135 -4.71 -9.91 -18.31
C ILE A 135 -6.05 -9.89 -17.57
N MET A 136 -6.98 -9.03 -17.98
CA MET A 136 -8.33 -8.95 -17.39
C MET A 136 -9.15 -10.24 -17.52
N ARG A 137 -8.85 -11.10 -18.50
CA ARG A 137 -9.51 -12.42 -18.62
C ARG A 137 -8.92 -13.47 -17.68
N LYS A 138 -7.67 -13.29 -17.25
CA LYS A 138 -6.96 -14.23 -16.36
C LYS A 138 -7.08 -13.85 -14.89
N LYS A 139 -7.17 -12.56 -14.59
CA LYS A 139 -7.26 -11.98 -13.24
C LYS A 139 -8.57 -11.21 -13.12
N ASP A 140 -9.20 -11.23 -11.95
CA ASP A 140 -10.41 -10.46 -11.66
C ASP A 140 -10.10 -8.95 -11.58
N GLY A 141 -9.87 -8.33 -12.74
CA GLY A 141 -9.41 -6.96 -12.89
C GLY A 141 -7.92 -6.82 -13.19
N ILE A 142 -7.50 -5.59 -13.46
CA ILE A 142 -6.12 -5.22 -13.77
C ILE A 142 -5.64 -4.20 -12.75
N CYS A 143 -4.41 -4.37 -12.26
CA CYS A 143 -3.83 -3.50 -11.24
C CYS A 143 -2.93 -2.43 -11.88
N PHE A 144 -2.62 -1.37 -11.12
CA PHE A 144 -1.78 -0.28 -11.61
C PHE A 144 -0.42 -0.78 -12.08
N TYR A 145 0.17 -1.72 -11.34
CA TYR A 145 1.44 -2.34 -11.70
C TYR A 145 1.36 -3.15 -13.02
N ASP A 146 0.25 -3.84 -13.28
CA ASP A 146 0.06 -4.61 -14.51
C ASP A 146 0.06 -3.67 -15.74
N VAL A 147 -0.67 -2.55 -15.66
CA VAL A 147 -0.69 -1.54 -16.74
C VAL A 147 0.68 -0.86 -16.87
N PHE A 148 1.36 -0.63 -15.75
CA PHE A 148 2.70 -0.03 -15.74
C PHE A 148 3.71 -0.92 -16.47
N ILE A 149 3.75 -2.22 -16.18
CA ILE A 149 4.64 -3.16 -16.89
C ILE A 149 4.35 -3.14 -18.39
N VAL A 150 3.07 -3.24 -18.77
CA VAL A 150 2.67 -3.30 -20.19
C VAL A 150 3.07 -2.04 -20.95
N ALA A 151 2.96 -0.86 -20.34
CA ALA A 151 3.18 0.41 -21.04
C ALA A 151 4.59 1.00 -20.83
N PHE A 152 5.28 0.68 -19.74
CA PHE A 152 6.48 1.41 -19.30
C PHE A 152 7.64 0.53 -18.83
N SER A 153 7.51 -0.80 -18.71
CA SER A 153 8.68 -1.64 -18.37
C SER A 153 9.72 -1.62 -19.49
N GLU A 154 11.01 -1.77 -19.17
CA GLU A 154 12.08 -1.87 -20.17
C GLU A 154 11.91 -3.06 -21.13
N GLN A 155 11.14 -4.06 -20.72
CA GLN A 155 10.79 -5.24 -21.52
C GLN A 155 9.56 -4.99 -22.42
N SER A 156 8.88 -3.85 -22.26
CA SER A 156 7.73 -3.49 -23.08
C SER A 156 8.17 -3.06 -24.48
N PRO A 157 7.57 -3.63 -25.55
CA PRO A 157 7.77 -3.14 -26.92
C PRO A 157 7.37 -1.67 -27.12
N TYR A 158 6.62 -1.09 -26.18
CA TYR A 158 6.12 0.28 -26.21
C TYR A 158 6.93 1.24 -25.32
N PHE A 159 8.04 0.76 -24.74
CA PHE A 159 8.88 1.55 -23.86
C PHE A 159 9.52 2.72 -24.60
N HIS A 160 9.27 3.94 -24.11
CA HIS A 160 9.95 5.15 -24.55
C HIS A 160 10.74 5.77 -23.37
N PRO A 161 12.09 5.76 -23.40
CA PRO A 161 12.93 6.24 -22.30
C PRO A 161 12.63 7.68 -21.85
N SER A 162 12.21 8.54 -22.78
CA SER A 162 11.86 9.95 -22.52
C SER A 162 10.65 10.14 -21.60
N GLU A 163 9.89 9.08 -21.29
CA GLU A 163 8.66 9.17 -20.48
C GLU A 163 8.86 8.81 -18.99
N MET A 164 9.98 8.16 -18.67
CA MET A 164 10.45 7.90 -17.30
C MET A 164 11.42 8.98 -16.78
N VAL A 165 11.97 9.82 -17.66
CA VAL A 165 12.81 10.96 -17.30
C VAL A 165 11.94 12.10 -16.74
N ASN A 166 11.47 11.92 -15.53
CA ASN A 166 11.20 13.02 -14.60
C ASN A 166 11.69 12.68 -13.19
N LYS A 167 12.82 11.94 -13.12
CA LYS A 167 13.70 11.97 -11.95
C LYS A 167 14.50 13.27 -12.05
N SER A 168 14.00 14.36 -11.47
CA SER A 168 14.80 15.57 -11.30
C SER A 168 14.45 16.23 -9.97
N ALA A 169 15.47 16.15 -9.09
CA ALA A 169 15.71 16.87 -7.84
C ALA A 169 14.77 16.59 -6.65
#